data_AF-A0A956HNX8-F1
#
_entry.id   AF-A0A956HNX8-F1
#
_cell.length_a   1.000
_cell.length_b   1.000
_cell.length_c   1.000
_cell.angle_alpha   90.00
_cell.angle_beta   90.00
_cell.angle_gamma   90.00
#
_symmetry.space_group_name_H-M   'P 1'
#
loop_
_entity.id
_entity.type
_entity.pdbx_description
1 polymer ?
#
loop_
_entity_poly.entity_id
_entity_poly.type
_entity_poly.pdbx_seq_one_letter_code
_entity_poly.pdbx_strand_id
1 'polypeptide(L)' 'MSTGERAPALASKAPDFELSALDGATFELAKARAAGPVVLVFYRGHW' A
#
# COMPACT_ATOMS: atom_id res chain seq x y z
N MET A 1 -3.40 22.84 2.37
CA MET A 1 -2.91 21.83 1.42
C MET A 1 -1.93 20.96 2.19
N SER A 2 -2.23 19.66 2.37
CA SER A 2 -1.48 18.77 3.27
C SER A 2 -0.25 18.22 2.56
N THR A 3 0.94 18.64 3.01
CA THR A 3 2.24 18.17 2.54
C THR A 3 2.82 17.18 3.57
N GLY A 4 2.74 15.88 3.26
CA GLY A 4 3.74 14.88 3.64
C GLY A 4 3.87 14.47 5.13
N GLU A 5 2.80 14.44 5.92
CA GLU A 5 2.95 14.20 7.37
C GLU A 5 2.34 12.87 7.84
N ARG A 6 3.25 11.98 8.29
CA ARG A 6 3.08 10.70 9.02
C ARG A 6 3.10 9.42 8.16
N ALA A 7 4.29 8.83 8.08
CA ALA A 7 4.40 7.38 7.87
C ALA A 7 3.52 6.64 8.90
N PRO A 8 2.93 5.48 8.55
CA PRO A 8 2.19 4.68 9.51
C PRO A 8 3.04 4.38 10.74
N ALA A 9 2.46 4.57 11.93
CA ALA A 9 3.14 4.22 13.17
C ALA A 9 3.29 2.70 13.31
N LEU A 10 4.29 2.24 14.03
CA LEU A 10 4.41 0.83 14.42
C LEU A 10 3.12 0.37 15.13
N ALA A 11 2.72 -0.89 14.89
CA ALA A 11 1.49 -1.49 15.39
C ALA A 11 0.16 -0.82 14.95
N SER A 12 0.21 0.26 14.15
CA SER A 12 -0.99 0.81 13.53
C SER A 12 -1.42 -0.03 12.33
N LYS A 13 -2.74 -0.20 12.14
CA LYS A 13 -3.26 -0.81 10.92
C LYS A 13 -2.91 0.11 9.74
N ALA A 14 -2.26 -0.44 8.72
CA ALA A 14 -2.04 0.26 7.46
C ALA A 14 -3.40 0.64 6.82
N PRO A 15 -3.56 1.87 6.29
CA PRO A 15 -4.76 2.26 5.57
C PRO A 15 -5.02 1.33 4.40
N ASP A 16 -6.28 0.97 4.18
CA ASP A 16 -6.67 0.19 3.01
C ASP A 16 -6.60 1.06 1.76
N PHE A 17 -6.21 0.45 0.64
CA PHE A 17 -6.10 1.11 -0.66
C PHE A 17 -6.36 0.13 -1.79
N GLU A 18 -6.62 0.72 -2.96
CA GLU A 18 -6.76 0.02 -4.23
C GLU A 18 -5.77 0.62 -5.24
N LEU A 19 -5.09 -0.23 -6.00
CA LEU A 19 -4.14 0.18 -7.03
C LEU A 19 -4.37 -0.63 -8.31
N SER A 20 -4.17 0.00 -9.45
CA SER A 20 -4.06 -0.72 -10.71
C SER A 20 -2.72 -1.46 -10.77
N ALA A 21 -2.78 -2.76 -11.05
CA ALA A 21 -1.62 -3.59 -11.32
C ALA A 21 -1.20 -3.48 -12.80
N LEU A 22 0.00 -3.97 -13.12
CA LEU A 22 0.57 -3.88 -14.47
C LEU A 22 -0.22 -4.66 -15.53
N ASP A 23 -0.94 -5.69 -15.11
CA ASP A 23 -1.83 -6.51 -15.97
C ASP A 23 -3.23 -5.88 -16.14
N GLY A 24 -3.48 -4.71 -15.56
CA GLY A 24 -4.77 -4.03 -15.57
C GLY A 24 -5.75 -4.54 -14.50
N ALA A 25 -5.37 -5.53 -13.68
CA ALA A 25 -6.17 -5.96 -12.56
C ALA A 25 -6.17 -4.91 -11.43
N THR A 26 -7.17 -4.97 -10.56
CA THR A 26 -7.18 -4.19 -9.31
C THR A 26 -6.53 -4.98 -8.18
N PHE A 27 -5.52 -4.39 -7.55
CA PHE A 27 -4.98 -4.85 -6.29
C PHE A 27 -5.71 -4.17 -5.13
N GLU A 28 -6.22 -4.95 -4.18
CA GLU A 28 -6.85 -4.48 -2.94
C GLU A 28 -6.06 -4.94 -1.71
N LEU A 29 -5.58 -4.01 -0.88
CA LEU A 29 -4.79 -4.37 0.30
C LEU A 29 -5.57 -5.28 1.28
N ALA A 30 -6.87 -5.03 1.44
CA ALA A 30 -7.70 -5.80 2.37
C ALA A 30 -7.77 -7.28 1.99
N LYS A 31 -7.92 -7.58 0.68
CA LYS A 31 -7.95 -8.94 0.14
C LYS A 31 -6.60 -9.64 0.30
N ALA A 32 -5.51 -8.96 -0.04
CA ALA A 32 -4.16 -9.51 0.12
C ALA A 32 -3.84 -9.83 1.59
N ARG A 33 -4.21 -8.92 2.52
CA ARG A 33 -4.00 -9.10 3.96
C ARG A 33 -4.88 -10.20 4.56
N ALA A 34 -6.07 -10.44 4.02
CA ALA A 34 -6.91 -11.57 4.43
C ALA A 34 -6.29 -12.93 4.04
N ALA A 35 -5.49 -12.96 2.96
CA ALA A 35 -4.77 -14.16 2.53
C ALA A 35 -3.46 -14.41 3.31
N GLY A 36 -2.82 -13.35 3.82
CA GLY A 36 -1.61 -13.48 4.63
C GLY A 36 -0.86 -12.17 4.87
N PRO A 37 0.33 -12.22 5.50
CA PRO A 37 1.18 -11.05 5.68
C PRO A 37 1.57 -10.39 4.35
N VAL A 38 1.59 -9.06 4.33
CA VAL A 38 1.89 -8.25 3.13
C VAL A 38 3.05 -7.31 3.43
N VAL A 39 4.01 -7.24 2.51
CA VAL A 39 5.10 -6.24 2.52
C VAL A 39 4.79 -5.16 1.50
N LEU A 40 4.78 -3.90 1.93
CA LEU A 40 4.60 -2.74 1.04
C LEU A 40 5.96 -2.11 0.75
N VAL A 41 6.35 -2.08 -0.52
CA VAL A 41 7.60 -1.44 -0.97
C VAL A 41 7.24 -0.21 -1.78
N PHE A 42 7.50 0.97 -1.22
CA PHE A 42 7.34 2.23 -1.94
C PHE A 42 8.63 2.53 -2.70
N TYR A 43 8.55 2.46 -4.03
CA TYR A 43 9.68 2.78 -4.89
C TYR A 43 9.44 4.13 -5.57
N ARG A 44 10.31 5.11 -5.29
CA ARG A 44 10.34 6.41 -5.97
C ARG A 44 11.50 6.37 -6.95
N GLY A 45 11.18 6.10 -8.21
CA GLY A 45 12.14 5.55 -9.16
C GLY A 45 13.34 6.40 -9.55
N HIS A 46 14.30 5.70 -10.16
CA HIS A 46 15.40 6.13 -11.04
C HIS A 46 15.77 4.98 -12.04
N TRP A 47 14.77 4.40 -12.71
CA TRP A 47 14.98 3.59 -13.92
C TRP A 47 14.35 4.31 -15.10
#